data_AF-A0A2B7ZZE9-F1
#
_entry.id   AF-A0A2B7ZZE9-F1
#
_cell.length_a   1.000
_cell.length_b   1.000
_cell.length_c   1.000
_cell.angle_alpha   90.00
_cell.angle_beta   90.00
_cell.angle_gamma   90.00
#
_symmetry.space_group_name_H-M   'P 1'
#
loop_
_entity.id
_entity.type
_entity.pdbx_description
1 polymer ?
#
loop_
_entity_poly.entity_id
_entity_poly.type
_entity_poly.pdbx_seq_one_letter_code
_entity_poly.pdbx_strand_id
1 'polypeptide(L)'
;MGLQSCRQTNNKTETYDRYRTQKIEPRDSLFILHTVKEWGEKNWYTWKDFSRMYKMTNEQVEYFIGGTFYSPSRKRILVWVGEKMPNARRIEMTRSKPELNKICPTGGDIIYALSALIGMRDSVNQTWKLYPFNQQRAICCVSKEQAINILGKYYFGQMKTHQMSRIMQSGKRKGYKELQAYGYNLQDKDFWDKCWLFQKDTVGSYGLYPFQIKGYDYKGDKCTQECAEPYKPPAVNYPEEILKLYK
;
A
#
# COMPACT_ATOMS: atom_id res chain seq x y z
N MET A 1 -15.15 -0.47 -49.49
CA MET A 1 -15.20 -0.95 -48.09
C MET A 1 -13.77 -1.04 -47.59
N GLY A 2 -13.32 -0.01 -46.86
CA GLY A 2 -11.95 0.10 -46.37
C GLY A 2 -11.81 -0.49 -44.97
N LEU A 3 -11.05 -1.58 -44.85
CA LEU A 3 -10.61 -2.10 -43.56
C LEU A 3 -9.31 -1.38 -43.18
N GLN A 4 -9.44 -0.30 -42.41
CA GLN A 4 -8.30 0.36 -41.78
C GLN A 4 -7.86 -0.47 -40.57
N SER A 5 -6.75 -1.18 -40.76
CA SER A 5 -5.92 -1.76 -39.71
C SER A 5 -5.44 -0.64 -38.78
N CYS A 6 -6.04 -0.51 -37.60
CA CYS A 6 -5.41 0.19 -36.48
C CYS A 6 -4.28 -0.69 -35.94
N ARG A 7 -3.09 -0.57 -36.54
CA ARG A 7 -1.81 -0.94 -35.89
C ARG A 7 -1.74 -0.17 -34.58
N GLN A 8 -1.92 -0.86 -33.45
CA GLN A 8 -1.52 -0.36 -32.14
C GLN A 8 0.01 -0.34 -32.09
N THR A 9 0.58 0.75 -32.59
CA THR A 9 1.98 1.07 -32.37
C THR A 9 2.09 1.75 -31.01
N ASN A 10 2.60 1.03 -30.01
CA ASN A 10 3.58 1.51 -29.02
C ASN A 10 3.67 0.54 -27.83
N ASN A 11 4.18 -0.66 -28.07
CA ASN A 11 4.82 -1.44 -27.00
C ASN A 11 6.25 -0.90 -26.80
N LYS A 12 6.35 0.29 -26.18
CA LYS A 12 7.48 0.55 -25.30
C LYS A 12 7.04 0.05 -23.95
N THR A 13 7.44 -1.17 -23.60
CA THR A 13 7.70 -1.52 -22.20
C THR A 13 8.70 -0.49 -21.71
N GLU A 14 8.21 0.65 -21.19
CA GLU A 14 9.02 1.54 -20.39
C GLU A 14 9.56 0.69 -19.27
N THR A 15 10.85 0.36 -19.34
CA THR A 15 11.56 -0.34 -18.29
C THR A 15 11.55 0.59 -17.08
N TYR A 16 10.62 0.32 -16.15
CA TYR A 16 10.49 1.00 -14.88
C TYR A 16 11.76 0.87 -14.01
N ASP A 17 12.75 0.10 -14.46
CA ASP A 17 14.12 0.03 -13.94
C ASP A 17 14.80 1.39 -13.75
N ARG A 18 14.33 2.45 -14.43
CA ARG A 18 14.82 3.83 -14.24
C ARG A 18 14.27 4.54 -13.01
N TYR A 19 13.16 4.08 -12.43
CA TYR A 19 12.61 4.71 -11.24
C TYR A 19 13.41 4.23 -10.03
N ARG A 20 14.42 5.02 -9.68
CA ARG A 20 15.35 4.79 -8.56
C ARG A 20 14.55 4.66 -7.27
N THR A 21 14.18 3.43 -6.91
CA THR A 21 13.92 3.11 -5.52
C THR A 21 15.11 3.60 -4.71
N GLN A 22 14.82 4.27 -3.60
CA GLN A 22 15.88 4.75 -2.72
C GLN A 22 16.36 3.57 -1.87
N LYS A 23 17.66 3.53 -1.54
CA LYS A 23 18.17 2.56 -0.58
C LYS A 23 17.48 2.80 0.76
N ILE A 24 16.80 1.78 1.28
CA ILE A 24 16.16 1.86 2.59
C ILE A 24 17.24 1.91 3.68
N GLU A 25 17.03 2.74 4.72
CA GLU A 25 17.89 2.71 5.89
C GLU A 25 17.71 1.36 6.61
N PRO A 26 18.79 0.70 7.06
CA PRO A 26 18.68 -0.57 7.77
C PRO A 26 17.70 -0.51 8.94
N ARG A 27 17.74 0.57 9.75
CA ARG A 27 16.80 0.77 10.87
C ARG A 27 15.34 0.85 10.44
N ASP A 28 15.05 1.56 9.34
CA ASP A 28 13.70 1.73 8.82
C ASP A 28 13.19 0.40 8.25
N SER A 29 14.06 -0.37 7.57
CA SER A 29 13.72 -1.71 7.09
C SER A 29 13.38 -2.65 8.24
N LEU A 30 14.20 -2.69 9.29
CA LEU A 30 13.95 -3.54 10.46
C LEU A 30 12.64 -3.17 11.14
N PHE A 31 12.41 -1.88 11.38
CA PHE A 31 11.18 -1.38 11.99
C PHE A 31 9.93 -1.74 11.16
N ILE A 32 9.96 -1.50 9.85
CA ILE A 32 8.83 -1.73 8.94
C ILE A 32 8.53 -3.23 8.81
N LEU A 33 9.55 -4.07 8.60
CA LEU A 33 9.35 -5.51 8.45
C LEU A 33 8.83 -6.15 9.74
N HIS A 34 9.35 -5.72 10.91
CA HIS A 34 8.81 -6.15 12.22
C HIS A 34 7.35 -5.74 12.38
N THR A 35 7.02 -4.49 12.02
CA THR A 35 5.64 -3.98 12.07
C THR A 35 4.68 -4.83 11.25
N VAL A 36 5.05 -5.15 10.01
CA VAL A 36 4.17 -5.91 9.11
C VAL A 36 4.04 -7.36 9.55
N LYS A 37 5.12 -7.97 10.05
CA LYS A 37 5.06 -9.32 10.64
C LYS A 37 4.04 -9.38 11.79
N GLU A 38 4.13 -8.46 12.74
CA GLU A 38 3.20 -8.36 13.87
C GLU A 38 1.76 -8.05 13.45
N TRP A 39 1.57 -7.25 12.38
CA TRP A 39 0.24 -7.04 11.80
C TRP A 39 -0.32 -8.33 11.17
N GLY A 40 0.51 -9.14 10.53
CA GLY A 40 0.15 -10.45 10.01
C GLY A 40 -0.30 -11.41 11.10
N GLU A 41 0.47 -11.53 12.18
CA GLU A 41 0.15 -12.34 13.36
C GLU A 41 -1.19 -11.91 14.01
N LYS A 42 -1.48 -10.61 14.01
CA LYS A 42 -2.75 -10.06 14.53
C LYS A 42 -3.88 -10.09 13.51
N ASN A 43 -3.64 -10.66 12.33
CA ASN A 43 -4.59 -10.73 11.21
C ASN A 43 -5.24 -9.37 10.92
N TRP A 44 -4.41 -8.31 10.88
CA TRP A 44 -4.88 -6.94 10.75
C TRP A 44 -4.91 -6.48 9.30
N TYR A 45 -6.02 -5.86 8.92
CA TYR A 45 -6.27 -5.30 7.60
C TYR A 45 -6.15 -6.34 6.48
N THR A 46 -5.06 -6.33 5.70
CA THR A 46 -4.85 -7.31 4.62
C THR A 46 -3.64 -8.21 4.83
N TRP A 47 -2.90 -7.99 5.91
CA TRP A 47 -1.91 -8.94 6.40
C TRP A 47 -2.65 -9.97 7.23
N LYS A 48 -2.41 -11.23 6.91
CA LYS A 48 -3.21 -12.34 7.42
C LYS A 48 -2.33 -13.30 8.18
N ASP A 49 -2.93 -13.90 9.19
CA ASP A 49 -2.43 -15.14 9.75
C ASP A 49 -2.82 -16.27 8.78
N PHE A 50 -1.86 -16.70 7.97
CA PHE A 50 -2.09 -17.72 6.94
C PHE A 50 -2.35 -19.09 7.55
N SER A 51 -1.81 -19.35 8.75
CA SER A 51 -2.00 -20.63 9.45
C SER A 51 -3.46 -20.92 9.83
N ARG A 52 -4.30 -19.88 9.88
CA ARG A 52 -5.74 -20.03 10.13
C ARG A 52 -6.54 -20.53 8.94
N MET A 53 -6.01 -20.39 7.73
CA MET A 53 -6.76 -20.67 6.49
C MET A 53 -6.07 -21.71 5.60
N TYR A 54 -4.76 -21.84 5.70
CA TYR A 54 -3.93 -22.63 4.80
C TYR A 54 -3.01 -23.56 5.57
N LYS A 55 -2.63 -24.67 4.92
CA LYS A 55 -1.70 -25.68 5.43
C LYS A 55 -0.26 -25.15 5.36
N MET A 56 0.02 -24.12 6.16
CA MET A 56 1.33 -23.50 6.34
C MET A 56 1.36 -22.78 7.69
N THR A 57 2.55 -22.44 8.17
CA THR A 57 2.72 -21.58 9.34
C THR A 57 3.12 -20.16 8.92
N ASN A 58 2.97 -19.17 9.80
CA ASN A 58 3.36 -17.79 9.47
C ASN A 58 4.89 -17.63 9.39
N GLU A 59 5.66 -18.52 10.00
CA GLU A 59 7.12 -18.55 9.89
C GLU A 59 7.58 -18.87 8.46
N GLN A 60 6.71 -19.48 7.64
CA GLN A 60 6.97 -19.72 6.22
C GLN A 60 6.72 -18.47 5.35
N VAL A 61 6.22 -17.38 5.92
CA VAL A 61 6.03 -16.10 5.24
C VAL A 61 7.27 -15.23 5.46
N GLU A 62 8.02 -15.01 4.38
CA GLU A 62 9.15 -14.09 4.37
C GLU A 62 8.68 -12.70 3.96
N TYR A 63 8.84 -11.72 4.84
CA TYR A 63 8.58 -10.32 4.54
C TYR A 63 9.80 -9.64 3.94
N PHE A 64 9.60 -8.81 2.90
CA PHE A 64 10.69 -8.07 2.26
C PHE A 64 10.28 -6.67 1.82
N ILE A 65 11.27 -5.81 1.59
CA ILE A 65 11.07 -4.48 1.00
C ILE A 65 11.28 -4.57 -0.51
N GLY A 66 10.24 -4.25 -1.28
CA GLY A 66 10.26 -4.21 -2.74
C GLY A 66 10.67 -2.85 -3.31
N GLY A 67 10.49 -1.77 -2.55
CA GLY A 67 10.82 -0.40 -2.96
C GLY A 67 10.62 0.60 -1.83
N THR A 68 11.36 1.70 -1.85
CA THR A 68 11.29 2.74 -0.81
C THR A 68 11.44 4.13 -1.41
N PHE A 69 10.61 5.05 -0.91
CA PHE A 69 10.52 6.42 -1.40
C PHE A 69 10.33 7.38 -0.23
N TYR A 70 11.40 8.09 0.15
CA TYR A 70 11.34 9.16 1.13
C TYR A 70 10.99 10.49 0.44
N SER A 71 10.17 11.29 1.12
CA SER A 71 10.11 12.73 0.86
C SER A 71 11.48 13.38 1.04
N PRO A 72 11.74 14.55 0.42
CA PRO A 72 13.00 15.27 0.58
C PRO A 72 13.41 15.53 2.03
N SER A 73 12.45 15.84 2.91
CA SER A 73 12.68 16.06 4.36
C SER A 73 12.84 14.77 5.16
N ARG A 74 12.60 13.61 4.52
CA ARG A 74 12.63 12.26 5.13
C ARG A 74 11.69 12.09 6.32
N LYS A 75 10.65 12.94 6.39
CA LYS A 75 9.55 12.86 7.37
C LYS A 75 8.34 12.09 6.87
N ARG A 76 8.30 11.81 5.56
CA ARG A 76 7.29 10.97 4.89
C ARG A 76 7.99 9.86 4.12
N ILE A 77 7.34 8.70 4.08
CA ILE A 77 7.79 7.52 3.33
C ILE A 77 6.60 6.89 2.61
N LEU A 78 6.84 6.39 1.41
CA LEU A 78 6.03 5.34 0.80
C LEU A 78 6.96 4.14 0.63
N VAL A 79 6.54 2.98 1.11
CA VAL A 79 7.34 1.76 1.06
C VAL A 79 6.49 0.63 0.51
N TRP A 80 7.07 -0.17 -0.37
CA TRP A 80 6.45 -1.39 -0.87
C TRP A 80 6.92 -2.56 -0.03
N VAL A 81 6.00 -3.17 0.71
CA VAL A 81 6.28 -4.32 1.57
C VAL A 81 5.62 -5.55 0.98
N GLY A 82 6.42 -6.59 0.84
CA GLY A 82 6.03 -7.83 0.17
C GLY A 82 6.07 -9.03 1.08
N GLU A 83 5.33 -10.04 0.67
CA GLU A 83 5.21 -11.35 1.29
C GLU A 83 5.67 -12.38 0.24
N LYS A 84 6.67 -13.18 0.57
CA LYS A 84 7.06 -14.38 -0.17
C LYS A 84 6.62 -15.58 0.67
N MET A 85 5.85 -16.47 0.08
CA MET A 85 5.29 -17.61 0.80
C MET A 85 5.04 -18.80 -0.12
N PRO A 86 4.98 -20.02 0.43
CA PRO A 86 4.47 -21.18 -0.29
C PRO A 86 3.03 -20.95 -0.76
N ASN A 87 2.68 -21.46 -1.93
CA ASN A 87 1.31 -21.46 -2.46
C ASN A 87 0.49 -22.59 -1.82
N ALA A 88 0.30 -22.48 -0.51
CA ALA A 88 -0.30 -23.53 0.30
C ALA A 88 -1.77 -23.78 -0.03
N ARG A 89 -2.23 -25.01 0.22
CA ARG A 89 -3.64 -25.39 0.10
C ARG A 89 -4.41 -24.97 1.35
N ARG A 90 -5.70 -24.68 1.19
CA ARG A 90 -6.62 -24.43 2.31
C ARG A 90 -6.66 -25.63 3.26
N ILE A 91 -6.85 -25.35 4.55
CA ILE A 91 -7.08 -26.37 5.57
C ILE A 91 -8.39 -27.11 5.23
N GLU A 92 -9.45 -26.34 5.04
CA GLU A 92 -10.76 -26.84 4.62
C GLU A 92 -10.90 -26.77 3.09
N MET A 93 -11.09 -27.94 2.48
CA MET A 93 -11.28 -28.04 1.03
C MET A 93 -12.72 -27.68 0.67
N THR A 94 -12.91 -26.47 0.14
CA THR A 94 -14.21 -25.97 -0.32
C THR A 94 -14.53 -26.32 -1.77
N ARG A 95 -13.54 -26.78 -2.53
CA ARG A 95 -13.66 -27.10 -3.96
C ARG A 95 -13.15 -28.50 -4.24
N SER A 96 -13.75 -29.16 -5.23
CA SER A 96 -13.42 -30.54 -5.60
C SER A 96 -12.00 -30.72 -6.15
N LYS A 97 -11.47 -29.71 -6.85
CA LYS A 97 -10.10 -29.76 -7.42
C LYS A 97 -9.08 -29.19 -6.42
N PRO A 98 -8.02 -29.94 -6.04
CA PRO A 98 -7.02 -29.48 -5.06
C PRO A 98 -6.35 -28.15 -5.43
N GLU A 99 -6.07 -27.93 -6.72
CA GLU A 99 -5.43 -26.71 -7.22
C GLU A 99 -6.29 -25.46 -6.98
N LEU A 100 -7.62 -25.59 -7.04
CA LEU A 100 -8.53 -24.48 -6.79
C LEU A 100 -8.62 -24.08 -5.32
N ASN A 101 -8.03 -24.87 -4.42
CA ASN A 101 -7.96 -24.59 -2.99
C ASN A 101 -6.59 -24.03 -2.57
N LYS A 102 -5.69 -23.70 -3.50
CA LYS A 102 -4.43 -23.00 -3.19
C LYS A 102 -4.67 -21.51 -2.90
N ILE A 103 -3.75 -20.84 -2.20
CA ILE A 103 -3.77 -19.37 -2.01
C ILE A 103 -3.92 -18.67 -3.37
N CYS A 104 -3.15 -19.14 -4.34
CA CYS A 104 -3.22 -18.73 -5.72
C CYS A 104 -3.49 -19.92 -6.64
N PRO A 105 -4.75 -20.15 -7.08
CA PRO A 105 -5.12 -21.31 -7.88
C PRO A 105 -4.34 -21.52 -9.18
N THR A 106 -3.85 -20.43 -9.77
CA THR A 106 -3.08 -20.45 -11.02
C THR A 106 -1.59 -20.14 -10.80
N GLY A 107 -1.14 -20.05 -9.55
CA GLY A 107 0.24 -19.71 -9.20
C GLY A 107 1.15 -20.95 -9.10
N GLY A 108 2.46 -20.72 -9.19
CA GLY A 108 3.48 -21.74 -8.91
C GLY A 108 3.54 -22.12 -7.42
N ASP A 109 4.58 -22.85 -7.01
CA ASP A 109 4.72 -23.33 -5.62
C ASP A 109 5.11 -22.22 -4.63
N ILE A 110 5.70 -21.13 -5.12
CA ILE A 110 5.99 -19.92 -4.34
C ILE A 110 5.23 -18.77 -4.99
N ILE A 111 4.64 -17.93 -4.15
CA ILE A 111 3.94 -16.73 -4.57
C ILE A 111 4.52 -15.51 -3.86
N TYR A 112 4.44 -14.39 -4.58
CA TYR A 112 4.81 -13.07 -4.11
C TYR A 112 3.57 -12.19 -4.10
N ALA A 113 3.38 -11.48 -2.99
CA ALA A 113 2.46 -10.36 -2.89
C ALA A 113 3.25 -9.10 -2.54
N LEU A 114 2.76 -7.94 -2.98
CA LEU A 114 3.38 -6.66 -2.70
C LEU A 114 2.29 -5.60 -2.50
N SER A 115 2.39 -4.87 -1.41
CA SER A 115 1.45 -3.80 -1.03
C SER A 115 2.24 -2.56 -0.65
N ALA A 116 1.62 -1.38 -0.74
CA ALA A 116 2.26 -0.16 -0.28
C ALA A 116 1.79 0.23 1.12
N LEU A 117 2.74 0.69 1.93
CA LEU A 117 2.49 1.46 3.14
C LEU A 117 2.90 2.91 2.90
N ILE A 118 2.22 3.79 3.60
CA ILE A 118 2.57 5.20 3.71
C ILE A 118 2.83 5.53 5.17
N GLY A 119 3.92 6.25 5.42
CA GLY A 119 4.37 6.55 6.77
C GLY A 119 4.72 8.01 6.96
N MET A 120 4.61 8.46 8.20
CA MET A 120 5.10 9.75 8.63
C MET A 120 5.78 9.69 10.00
N ARG A 121 6.66 10.65 10.24
CA ARG A 121 7.31 10.91 11.53
C ARG A 121 7.57 12.41 11.69
N ASP A 122 7.64 12.89 12.93
CA ASP A 122 7.80 14.32 13.19
C ASP A 122 9.28 14.76 13.07
N SER A 123 10.21 13.84 13.37
CA SER A 123 11.65 14.00 13.18
C SER A 123 12.30 12.75 12.57
N VAL A 124 13.52 12.88 12.03
CA VAL A 124 14.27 11.76 11.43
C VAL A 124 14.77 10.73 12.45
N ASN A 125 14.72 11.06 13.74
CA ASN A 125 15.11 10.21 14.87
C ASN A 125 13.85 9.70 15.60
N GLN A 126 12.76 9.51 14.89
CA GLN A 126 11.56 8.91 15.44
C GLN A 126 11.10 7.75 14.58
N THR A 127 10.45 6.80 15.23
CA THR A 127 9.78 5.67 14.59
C THR A 127 8.67 6.14 13.66
N TRP A 128 8.33 5.31 12.68
CA TRP A 128 7.29 5.62 11.72
C TRP A 128 5.89 5.36 12.29
N LYS A 129 4.96 6.29 12.01
CA LYS A 129 3.52 6.02 12.05
C LYS A 129 3.12 5.50 10.68
N LEU A 130 2.88 4.20 10.56
CA LEU A 130 2.61 3.51 9.28
C LEU A 130 1.12 3.27 9.07
N TYR A 131 0.67 3.45 7.83
CA TYR A 131 -0.70 3.23 7.40
C TYR A 131 -0.74 2.46 6.08
N PRO A 132 -1.78 1.65 5.84
CA PRO A 132 -1.98 1.01 4.55
C PRO A 132 -2.20 2.03 3.43
N PHE A 133 -1.56 1.85 2.27
CA PHE A 133 -1.78 2.71 1.10
C PHE A 133 -2.21 1.88 -0.12
N ASN A 134 -3.49 1.53 -0.15
CA ASN A 134 -4.01 0.45 -1.01
C ASN A 134 -4.51 0.91 -2.36
N GLN A 135 -3.69 1.71 -3.02
CA GLN A 135 -4.01 2.21 -4.36
C GLN A 135 -3.74 1.16 -5.44
N GLN A 136 -2.69 0.36 -5.23
CA GLN A 136 -2.36 -0.80 -6.05
C GLN A 136 -1.76 -1.89 -5.16
N ARG A 137 -2.09 -3.14 -5.49
CA ARG A 137 -1.43 -4.32 -4.93
C ARG A 137 -1.02 -5.26 -6.06
N ALA A 138 0.06 -5.99 -5.82
CA ALA A 138 0.39 -7.17 -6.59
C ALA A 138 0.07 -8.39 -5.71
N ILE A 139 -0.68 -9.33 -6.26
CA ILE A 139 -1.02 -10.60 -5.60
C ILE A 139 -0.70 -11.71 -6.58
N CYS A 140 -0.49 -12.94 -6.09
CA CYS A 140 -0.35 -14.10 -6.97
C CYS A 140 0.83 -14.00 -7.97
N CYS A 141 1.88 -13.25 -7.66
CA CYS A 141 3.03 -13.10 -8.57
C CYS A 141 3.97 -14.31 -8.45
N VAL A 142 4.56 -14.72 -9.57
CA VAL A 142 5.51 -15.85 -9.61
C VAL A 142 6.93 -15.42 -9.24
N SER A 143 7.21 -14.11 -9.25
CA SER A 143 8.50 -13.55 -8.83
C SER A 143 8.35 -12.20 -8.13
N LYS A 144 9.39 -11.82 -7.39
CA LYS A 144 9.52 -10.51 -6.75
C LYS A 144 9.50 -9.39 -7.78
N GLU A 145 10.21 -9.57 -8.90
CA GLU A 145 10.35 -8.59 -9.98
C GLU A 145 9.00 -8.32 -10.64
N GLN A 146 8.19 -9.37 -10.86
CA GLN A 146 6.84 -9.21 -11.39
C GLN A 146 5.97 -8.35 -10.46
N ALA A 147 6.03 -8.60 -9.15
CA ALA A 147 5.28 -7.84 -8.17
C ALA A 147 5.71 -6.36 -8.14
N ILE A 148 7.03 -6.10 -8.17
CA ILE A 148 7.61 -4.76 -8.25
C ILE A 148 7.16 -4.03 -9.53
N ASN A 149 7.18 -4.72 -10.68
CA ASN A 149 6.78 -4.15 -11.97
C ASN A 149 5.31 -3.71 -11.99
N ILE A 150 4.41 -4.49 -11.36
CA ILE A 150 2.99 -4.14 -11.23
C ILE A 150 2.84 -2.83 -10.44
N LEU A 151 3.52 -2.71 -9.29
CA LEU A 151 3.47 -1.49 -8.48
C LEU A 151 4.14 -0.32 -9.20
N GLY A 152 5.30 -0.54 -9.84
CA GLY A 152 6.01 0.49 -10.60
C GLY A 152 5.15 1.08 -11.72
N LYS A 153 4.48 0.24 -12.49
CA LYS A 153 3.56 0.68 -13.54
C LYS A 153 2.47 1.61 -13.00
N TYR A 154 1.91 1.26 -11.85
CA TYR A 154 0.91 2.10 -11.21
C TYR A 154 1.49 3.41 -10.68
N TYR A 155 2.44 3.33 -9.75
CA TYR A 155 2.95 4.49 -8.99
C TYR A 155 3.69 5.51 -9.85
N PHE A 156 4.30 5.08 -10.95
CA PHE A 156 5.09 5.95 -11.82
C PHE A 156 4.39 6.35 -13.13
N GLY A 157 3.35 5.61 -13.54
CA GLY A 157 2.66 5.84 -14.81
C GLY A 157 1.19 6.21 -14.69
N GLN A 158 0.48 5.76 -13.65
CA GLN A 158 -0.99 5.82 -13.59
C GLN A 158 -1.52 6.57 -12.37
N MET A 159 -0.74 6.66 -11.29
CA MET A 159 -1.18 7.26 -10.03
C MET A 159 -1.67 8.70 -10.22
N LYS A 160 -0.99 9.49 -11.05
CA LYS A 160 -1.33 10.90 -11.32
C LYS A 160 -2.79 11.13 -11.70
N THR A 161 -3.38 10.23 -12.48
CA THR A 161 -4.77 10.33 -12.95
C THR A 161 -5.75 9.50 -12.13
N HIS A 162 -5.27 8.61 -11.26
CA HIS A 162 -6.12 7.82 -10.39
C HIS A 162 -6.90 8.75 -9.45
N GLN A 163 -8.23 8.61 -9.47
CA GLN A 163 -9.14 9.40 -8.66
C GLN A 163 -9.51 8.66 -7.39
N MET A 164 -9.42 9.35 -6.26
CA MET A 164 -9.90 8.86 -4.98
C MET A 164 -11.03 9.74 -4.47
N SER A 165 -11.98 9.11 -3.79
CA SER A 165 -13.01 9.86 -3.10
C SER A 165 -12.44 10.62 -1.91
N ARG A 166 -12.75 11.91 -1.83
CA ARG A 166 -12.37 12.79 -0.71
C ARG A 166 -13.53 13.72 -0.36
N ILE A 167 -13.64 14.11 0.91
CA ILE A 167 -14.52 15.20 1.31
C ILE A 167 -13.90 16.53 0.91
N MET A 168 -14.65 17.36 0.18
CA MET A 168 -14.17 18.67 -0.24
C MET A 168 -14.06 19.62 0.95
N GLN A 169 -12.90 20.26 1.07
CA GLN A 169 -12.54 21.05 2.26
C GLN A 169 -13.00 22.52 2.17
N SER A 170 -13.29 23.01 0.97
CA SER A 170 -13.65 24.41 0.71
C SER A 170 -14.56 24.55 -0.53
N GLY A 171 -15.00 25.78 -0.81
CA GLY A 171 -15.83 26.12 -1.97
C GLY A 171 -17.32 25.71 -1.83
N LYS A 172 -18.07 25.85 -2.92
CA LYS A 172 -19.52 25.53 -2.98
C LYS A 172 -19.84 24.08 -2.62
N ARG A 173 -18.87 23.19 -2.84
CA ARG A 173 -18.96 21.75 -2.61
C ARG A 173 -18.33 21.32 -1.27
N LYS A 174 -17.99 22.25 -0.37
CA LYS A 174 -17.49 21.92 0.97
C LYS A 174 -18.39 20.91 1.68
N GLY A 175 -17.81 19.84 2.20
CA GLY A 175 -18.51 18.75 2.89
C GLY A 175 -19.09 17.67 1.98
N TYR A 176 -19.04 17.81 0.65
CA TYR A 176 -19.46 16.77 -0.28
C TYR A 176 -18.30 15.85 -0.64
N LYS A 177 -18.60 14.58 -0.89
CA LYS A 177 -17.65 13.58 -1.39
C LYS A 177 -17.47 13.75 -2.90
N GLU A 178 -16.24 13.95 -3.34
CA GLU A 178 -15.90 14.10 -4.76
C GLU A 178 -14.70 13.24 -5.13
N LEU A 179 -14.63 12.86 -6.40
CA LEU A 179 -13.48 12.16 -6.97
C LEU A 179 -12.39 13.18 -7.30
N GLN A 180 -11.24 13.06 -6.64
CA GLN A 180 -10.08 13.91 -6.88
C GLN A 180 -8.89 13.07 -7.34
N ALA A 181 -8.30 13.43 -8.48
CA ALA A 181 -7.07 12.80 -8.94
C ALA A 181 -5.89 13.16 -8.02
N TYR A 182 -4.91 12.26 -7.89
CA TYR A 182 -3.67 12.58 -7.15
C TYR A 182 -2.92 13.78 -7.73
N GLY A 183 -2.97 13.97 -9.05
CA GLY A 183 -2.30 15.06 -9.76
C GLY A 183 -0.80 14.85 -9.98
N TYR A 184 -0.23 13.82 -9.34
CA TYR A 184 1.20 13.53 -9.33
C TYR A 184 1.45 12.02 -9.33
N ASN A 185 2.51 11.58 -10.02
CA ASN A 185 3.10 10.26 -9.81
C ASN A 185 4.15 10.33 -8.69
N LEU A 186 4.58 9.18 -8.17
CA LEU A 186 5.45 9.10 -6.99
C LEU A 186 6.83 9.76 -7.18
N GLN A 187 7.33 9.80 -8.41
CA GLN A 187 8.60 10.43 -8.77
C GLN A 187 8.51 11.95 -8.93
N ASP A 188 7.31 12.51 -9.00
CA ASP A 188 7.14 13.94 -9.23
C ASP A 188 7.57 14.70 -7.98
N LYS A 189 8.45 15.70 -8.14
CA LYS A 189 8.96 16.52 -7.01
C LYS A 189 7.82 17.06 -6.14
N ASP A 190 6.76 17.51 -6.80
CA ASP A 190 5.59 18.13 -6.16
C ASP A 190 4.65 17.11 -5.49
N PHE A 191 4.80 15.80 -5.73
CA PHE A 191 4.00 14.78 -5.04
C PHE A 191 4.10 14.92 -3.53
N TRP A 192 5.32 15.07 -3.01
CA TRP A 192 5.54 15.12 -1.58
C TRP A 192 5.01 16.38 -0.93
N ASP A 193 5.04 17.53 -1.60
CA ASP A 193 4.74 18.81 -0.98
C ASP A 193 3.35 19.35 -1.32
N LYS A 194 2.82 19.02 -2.51
CA LYS A 194 1.56 19.59 -3.04
C LYS A 194 0.42 18.59 -3.14
N CYS A 195 0.69 17.28 -3.12
CA CYS A 195 -0.38 16.29 -3.22
C CYS A 195 -1.34 16.44 -2.05
N TRP A 196 -2.64 16.43 -2.35
CA TRP A 196 -3.70 16.54 -1.35
C TRP A 196 -3.68 15.42 -0.30
N LEU A 197 -3.04 14.29 -0.63
CA LEU A 197 -2.79 13.18 0.29
C LEU A 197 -2.08 13.62 1.58
N PHE A 198 -1.26 14.68 1.50
CA PHE A 198 -0.50 15.22 2.62
C PHE A 198 -1.10 16.51 3.19
N GLN A 199 -2.38 16.77 2.92
CA GLN A 199 -3.15 17.85 3.53
C GLN A 199 -4.10 17.24 4.57
N LYS A 200 -4.13 17.79 5.78
CA LYS A 200 -5.10 17.37 6.79
C LYS A 200 -6.51 17.80 6.36
N ASP A 201 -7.45 16.88 6.42
CA ASP A 201 -8.85 17.19 6.19
C ASP A 201 -9.44 17.83 7.45
N THR A 202 -9.96 19.05 7.32
CA THR A 202 -10.60 19.82 8.39
C THR A 202 -12.12 19.62 8.43
N VAL A 203 -12.69 19.09 7.35
CA VAL A 203 -14.10 18.70 7.22
C VAL A 203 -14.18 17.18 7.05
N GLY A 204 -15.05 16.53 7.81
CA GLY A 204 -15.28 15.08 7.71
C GLY A 204 -14.34 14.21 8.55
N SER A 205 -13.11 14.64 8.83
CA SER A 205 -12.14 13.84 9.61
C SER A 205 -11.44 14.60 10.74
N TYR A 206 -11.65 15.92 10.81
CA TYR A 206 -11.16 16.79 11.88
C TYR A 206 -9.66 16.65 12.20
N GLY A 207 -8.81 16.64 11.17
CA GLY A 207 -7.35 16.74 11.32
C GLY A 207 -6.58 15.49 10.90
N LEU A 208 -7.26 14.46 10.38
CA LEU A 208 -6.60 13.30 9.78
C LEU A 208 -6.11 13.60 8.37
N TYR A 209 -5.00 12.98 7.99
CA TYR A 209 -4.61 12.89 6.59
C TYR A 209 -5.47 11.86 5.86
N PRO A 210 -5.76 12.03 4.57
CA PRO A 210 -6.61 11.10 3.82
C PRO A 210 -6.16 9.63 3.85
N PHE A 211 -4.85 9.34 3.89
CA PHE A 211 -4.36 7.96 4.00
C PHE A 211 -4.53 7.34 5.40
N GLN A 212 -4.85 8.14 6.41
CA GLN A 212 -5.18 7.64 7.75
C GLN A 212 -6.65 7.22 7.85
N ILE A 213 -7.46 7.49 6.82
CA ILE A 213 -8.90 7.25 6.82
C ILE A 213 -9.17 5.90 6.12
N LYS A 214 -9.79 4.98 6.85
CA LYS A 214 -10.24 3.67 6.34
C LYS A 214 -11.47 3.83 5.44
N GLY A 215 -12.37 4.72 5.82
CA GLY A 215 -13.60 5.01 5.10
C GLY A 215 -14.31 6.21 5.69
N TYR A 216 -15.40 6.61 5.05
CA TYR A 216 -16.30 7.63 5.58
C TYR A 216 -17.66 6.98 5.83
N ASP A 217 -18.15 7.06 7.06
CA ASP A 217 -19.54 6.73 7.39
C ASP A 217 -20.42 7.92 6.96
N TYR A 218 -20.69 7.94 5.65
CA TYR A 218 -21.44 9.00 5.00
C TYR A 218 -22.80 8.47 4.56
N LYS A 219 -23.88 9.05 5.11
CA LYS A 219 -25.27 8.66 4.84
C LYS A 219 -25.92 9.36 3.63
N GLY A 220 -25.15 10.10 2.81
CA GLY A 220 -25.72 10.86 1.69
C GLY A 220 -25.71 12.38 1.90
N ASP A 221 -25.59 12.84 3.15
CA ASP A 221 -25.71 14.25 3.56
C ASP A 221 -24.36 14.95 3.78
N LYS A 222 -24.26 16.22 3.39
CA LYS A 222 -23.06 17.09 3.55
C LYS A 222 -22.36 16.88 4.91
N CYS A 223 -21.09 16.50 4.88
CA CYS A 223 -20.27 16.34 6.08
C CYS A 223 -20.03 17.69 6.77
N THR A 224 -20.37 17.76 8.05
CA THR A 224 -20.07 18.91 8.93
C THR A 224 -19.38 18.50 10.24
N GLN A 225 -19.22 17.20 10.51
CA GLN A 225 -18.61 16.60 11.71
C GLN A 225 -17.61 15.49 11.34
N GLU A 226 -17.05 14.78 12.34
CA GLU A 226 -16.17 13.62 12.14
C GLU A 226 -16.99 12.41 11.66
N CYS A 227 -16.92 12.13 10.37
CA CYS A 227 -17.52 10.96 9.71
C CYS A 227 -16.46 9.99 9.16
N ALA A 228 -15.18 10.32 9.28
CA ALA A 228 -14.09 9.47 8.85
C ALA A 228 -13.82 8.39 9.90
N GLU A 229 -13.86 7.12 9.50
CA GLU A 229 -13.33 6.03 10.32
C GLU A 229 -11.81 5.98 10.11
N PRO A 230 -10.97 6.25 11.13
CA PRO A 230 -9.54 6.12 10.99
C PRO A 230 -9.12 4.66 10.91
N TYR A 231 -8.02 4.38 10.21
CA TYR A 231 -7.27 3.18 10.46
C TYR A 231 -6.78 3.19 11.92
N LYS A 232 -6.98 2.05 12.60
CA LYS A 232 -6.46 1.80 13.94
C LYS A 232 -5.48 0.62 13.85
N PRO A 233 -4.20 0.86 13.45
CA PRO A 233 -3.17 -0.17 13.50
C PRO A 233 -3.07 -0.75 14.91
N PRO A 234 -2.90 -2.07 15.07
CA PRO A 234 -2.71 -2.66 16.38
C PRO A 234 -1.37 -2.18 16.94
N ALA A 235 -1.27 -2.11 18.28
CA ALA A 235 0.01 -1.91 18.93
C ALA A 235 1.00 -2.99 18.50
N VAL A 236 2.28 -2.64 18.34
CA VAL A 236 3.36 -3.55 17.95
C VAL A 236 4.40 -3.57 19.05
N ASN A 237 4.82 -4.77 19.45
CA ASN A 237 5.82 -4.96 20.49
C ASN A 237 7.21 -4.93 19.83
N TYR A 238 7.87 -3.78 19.86
CA TYR A 238 9.19 -3.65 19.26
C TYR A 238 10.30 -4.09 20.24
N PRO A 239 11.25 -4.94 19.80
CA PRO A 239 12.49 -5.18 20.54
C PRO A 239 13.23 -3.87 20.83
N GLU A 240 13.86 -3.78 21.99
CA GLU A 240 14.61 -2.58 22.38
C GLU A 240 15.71 -2.23 21.39
N GLU A 241 16.33 -3.24 20.78
CA GLU A 241 17.40 -3.11 19.79
C GLU A 241 16.93 -2.32 18.57
N ILE A 242 15.67 -2.54 18.13
CA ILE A 242 15.08 -1.77 17.03
C ILE A 242 14.84 -0.32 17.47
N LEU A 243 14.29 -0.11 18.66
CA LEU A 243 13.97 1.22 19.17
C LEU A 243 15.22 2.07 19.44
N LYS A 244 16.33 1.45 19.87
CA LYS A 244 17.63 2.12 20.10
C LYS A 244 18.21 2.72 18.80
N LEU A 245 17.86 2.22 17.62
CA LEU A 245 18.30 2.76 16.33
C LEU A 245 17.68 4.14 15.99
N TYR A 246 16.69 4.58 16.77
CA TYR A 246 16.02 5.88 16.62
C TYR A 246 16.42 6.90 17.69
N LYS A 247 17.32 6.55 18.61
CA LYS A 247 17.81 7.48 19.65
C LYS A 247 19.01 8.27 19.17
#